data_AF-A0A5F9D3H4-F1
#
_entry.id   AF-A0A5F9D3H4-F1
#
_cell.length_a   1.000
_cell.length_b   1.000
_cell.length_c   1.000
_cell.angle_alpha   90.00
_cell.angle_beta   90.00
_cell.angle_gamma   90.00
#
_symmetry.space_group_name_H-M   'P 1'
#
loop_
_entity.id
_entity.type
_entity.pdbx_description
1 polymer ?
#
loop_
_entity_poly.entity_id
_entity_poly.type
_entity_poly.pdbx_seq_one_letter_code
_entity_poly.pdbx_strand_id
1 'polypeptide(L)'
;MAKSKNHTTHNQSRKWHRNGVDPKFLRNMRFAKKHNKKGLKKMQANNAKAMAARAEAIKALVKPKEVKPTIPKGVSRKLDRLAYIAHPKLGRRARARIARGLRLSRPQTKAKAKTEPQIKGKVKAQIKAQAQAQIKRAQVLGPPSLAF
;
A
#
# COMPACT_ATOMS: atom_id res chain seq x y z
N MET A 1 16.26 39.94 59.36
CA MET A 1 14.87 39.42 59.28
C MET A 1 14.01 40.38 58.49
N ALA A 2 13.28 39.89 57.49
CA ALA A 2 12.36 40.72 56.70
C ALA A 2 10.99 40.83 57.41
N LYS A 3 10.47 42.05 57.56
CA LYS A 3 9.15 42.28 58.16
C LYS A 3 8.05 42.20 57.10
N SER A 4 6.92 41.56 57.42
CA SER A 4 5.73 41.46 56.58
C SER A 4 4.55 42.25 57.18
N LYS A 5 3.48 42.44 56.39
CA LYS A 5 2.29 43.20 56.81
C LYS A 5 1.31 42.30 57.57
N ASN A 6 0.89 42.74 58.75
CA ASN A 6 0.11 41.92 59.69
C ASN A 6 -1.41 41.91 59.40
N HIS A 7 -2.01 43.03 58.96
CA HIS A 7 -3.45 43.11 58.71
C HIS A 7 -3.76 44.12 57.60
N THR A 8 -4.74 43.82 56.74
CA THR A 8 -5.20 44.72 55.68
C THR A 8 -6.66 44.48 55.29
N THR A 9 -7.47 45.53 55.38
CA THR A 9 -8.83 45.60 54.82
C THR A 9 -8.84 46.18 53.40
N HIS A 10 -7.65 46.37 52.82
CA HIS A 10 -7.52 46.85 51.45
C HIS A 10 -8.22 45.89 50.48
N ASN A 11 -9.05 46.45 49.61
CA ASN A 11 -9.84 45.74 48.60
C ASN A 11 -10.92 44.78 49.15
N GLN A 12 -11.20 44.74 50.45
CA GLN A 12 -12.28 43.89 51.02
C GLN A 12 -13.66 44.40 50.62
N SER A 13 -13.92 45.71 50.80
CA SER A 13 -15.18 46.35 50.38
C SER A 13 -15.45 46.17 48.88
N ARG A 14 -14.45 46.36 48.01
CA ARG A 14 -14.63 46.15 46.56
C ARG A 14 -15.07 44.72 46.24
N LYS A 15 -14.52 43.71 46.93
CA LYS A 15 -14.89 42.30 46.74
C LYS A 15 -16.32 42.02 47.18
N TRP A 16 -16.75 42.54 48.32
CA TRP A 16 -18.11 42.36 48.85
C TRP A 16 -19.17 42.97 47.94
N HIS A 17 -18.84 44.06 47.23
CA HIS A 17 -19.73 44.75 46.31
C HIS A 17 -19.52 44.35 44.82
N ARG A 18 -18.82 43.25 44.52
CA ARG A 18 -18.72 42.73 43.14
C ARG A 18 -20.06 42.11 42.74
N ASN A 19 -21.00 42.96 42.35
CA ASN A 19 -22.35 42.56 41.96
C ASN A 19 -22.37 42.05 40.51
N GLY A 20 -21.88 40.82 40.30
CA GLY A 20 -22.12 40.02 39.10
C GLY A 20 -21.95 40.73 37.75
N VAL A 21 -22.75 40.32 36.77
CA VAL A 21 -22.85 40.96 35.46
C VAL A 21 -24.04 41.93 35.49
N ASP A 22 -23.89 43.11 34.88
CA ASP A 22 -24.93 44.14 34.81
C ASP A 22 -26.30 43.54 34.37
N PRO A 23 -27.36 43.72 35.17
CA PRO A 23 -28.71 43.26 34.81
C PRO A 23 -29.19 43.75 33.44
N LYS A 24 -28.80 44.95 33.00
CA LYS A 24 -29.14 45.48 31.67
C LYS A 24 -28.50 44.64 30.57
N PHE A 25 -27.24 44.27 30.74
CA PHE A 25 -26.52 43.38 29.82
C PHE A 25 -27.14 41.98 29.79
N LEU A 26 -27.43 41.40 30.96
CA LEU A 26 -28.05 40.07 31.05
C LEU A 26 -29.42 40.03 30.36
N ARG A 27 -30.21 41.10 30.51
CA ARG A 27 -31.52 41.24 29.85
C ARG A 27 -31.36 41.27 28.32
N ASN A 28 -30.43 42.07 27.79
CA ASN A 28 -30.15 42.11 26.35
C ASN A 28 -29.66 40.75 25.81
N MET A 29 -28.73 40.08 26.51
CA MET A 29 -28.24 38.76 26.13
C MET A 29 -29.37 37.72 26.07
N ARG A 30 -30.32 37.77 27.02
CA ARG A 30 -31.50 36.88 27.02
C ARG A 30 -32.40 37.13 25.82
N PHE A 31 -32.64 38.40 25.44
CA PHE A 31 -33.44 38.72 24.25
C PHE A 31 -32.77 38.28 22.95
N ALA A 32 -31.46 38.50 22.80
CA ALA A 32 -30.71 38.01 21.63
C ALA A 32 -30.84 36.48 21.50
N LYS A 33 -30.58 35.74 22.58
CA LYS A 33 -30.72 34.27 22.62
C LYS A 33 -32.15 33.81 22.32
N LYS A 34 -33.17 34.54 22.81
CA LYS A 34 -34.59 34.25 22.56
C LYS A 34 -34.96 34.32 21.08
N HIS A 35 -34.39 35.28 20.33
CA HIS A 35 -34.77 35.54 18.94
C HIS A 35 -33.86 34.92 17.87
N ASN A 36 -32.79 34.21 18.24
CA ASN A 36 -31.88 33.55 17.30
C ASN A 36 -32.57 32.57 16.33
N LYS A 37 -33.73 32.00 16.70
CA LYS A 37 -34.51 31.11 15.82
C LYS A 37 -34.98 31.82 14.53
N LYS A 38 -35.17 33.15 14.55
CA LYS A 38 -35.61 33.93 13.38
C LYS A 38 -34.61 33.87 12.22
N GLY A 39 -33.31 33.76 12.51
CA GLY A 39 -32.24 33.74 11.52
C GLY A 39 -31.84 32.35 11.03
N LEU A 40 -32.45 31.29 11.56
CA LEU A 40 -31.95 29.92 11.39
C LEU A 40 -31.90 29.46 9.93
N LYS A 41 -32.94 29.76 9.13
CA LYS A 41 -32.98 29.39 7.70
C LYS A 41 -31.86 30.05 6.89
N LYS A 42 -31.58 31.33 7.16
CA LYS A 42 -30.49 32.08 6.49
C LYS A 42 -29.12 31.50 6.86
N MET A 43 -28.93 31.15 8.13
CA MET A 43 -27.70 30.53 8.63
C MET A 43 -27.49 29.13 8.02
N GLN A 44 -28.54 28.30 7.95
CA GLN A 44 -28.45 26.97 7.37
C GLN A 44 -28.05 27.02 5.88
N ALA A 45 -28.66 27.91 5.11
CA ALA A 45 -28.31 28.09 3.70
C ALA A 45 -26.85 28.56 3.52
N ASN A 46 -26.39 29.50 4.35
CA ASN A 46 -25.00 29.97 4.29
C ASN A 46 -24.01 28.86 4.67
N ASN A 47 -24.30 28.10 5.73
CA ASN A 47 -23.46 26.98 6.16
C ASN A 47 -23.38 25.89 5.09
N ALA A 48 -24.51 25.56 4.44
CA ALA A 48 -24.53 24.60 3.33
C ALA A 48 -23.66 25.07 2.16
N LYS A 49 -23.75 26.35 1.78
CA LYS A 49 -22.88 26.96 0.74
C LYS A 49 -21.40 26.88 1.12
N ALA A 50 -21.05 27.17 2.37
CA ALA A 50 -19.68 27.09 2.85
C ALA A 50 -19.14 25.64 2.84
N MET A 51 -19.97 24.65 3.21
CA MET A 51 -19.58 23.23 3.14
C MET A 51 -19.40 22.75 1.71
N ALA A 52 -20.29 23.16 0.79
CA ALA A 52 -20.16 22.84 -0.63
C ALA A 52 -18.85 23.41 -1.22
N ALA A 53 -18.52 24.67 -0.91
CA ALA A 53 -17.25 25.28 -1.34
C ALA A 53 -16.02 24.53 -0.81
N ARG A 54 -16.06 24.10 0.47
CA ARG A 54 -14.99 23.27 1.05
C ARG A 54 -14.87 21.92 0.36
N ALA A 55 -15.99 21.27 0.05
CA ALA A 55 -15.99 19.99 -0.65
C ALA A 55 -15.36 20.09 -2.05
N GLU A 56 -15.70 21.14 -2.81
CA GLU A 56 -15.09 21.39 -4.11
C GLU A 56 -13.59 21.70 -4.01
N ALA A 57 -13.16 22.47 -3.00
CA ALA A 57 -11.74 22.75 -2.77
C ALA A 57 -10.95 21.46 -2.44
N ILE A 58 -11.50 20.58 -1.60
CA ILE A 58 -10.89 19.27 -1.30
C ILE A 58 -10.83 18.41 -2.56
N LYS A 59 -11.92 18.38 -3.34
CA LYS A 59 -11.97 17.63 -4.60
C LYS A 59 -10.93 18.12 -5.61
N ALA A 60 -10.72 19.44 -5.70
CA ALA A 60 -9.69 20.04 -6.53
C ALA A 60 -8.26 19.72 -6.05
N LEU A 61 -8.05 19.57 -4.74
CA LEU A 61 -6.76 19.13 -4.20
C LEU A 61 -6.50 17.63 -4.46
N VAL A 62 -7.53 16.79 -4.27
CA VAL A 62 -7.45 15.34 -4.47
C VAL A 62 -7.30 14.98 -5.95
N LYS A 63 -7.84 15.81 -6.85
CA LYS A 63 -7.57 15.75 -8.29
C LYS A 63 -6.57 16.86 -8.64
N PRO A 64 -5.26 16.70 -8.34
CA PRO A 64 -4.30 17.69 -8.76
C PRO A 64 -4.37 17.82 -10.28
N LYS A 65 -4.74 19.01 -10.77
CA LYS A 65 -4.56 19.37 -12.18
C LYS A 65 -3.12 19.02 -12.54
N GLU A 66 -2.97 18.38 -13.69
CA GLU A 66 -1.75 17.78 -14.22
C GLU A 66 -0.64 18.82 -14.50
N VAL A 67 -0.15 19.47 -13.45
CA VAL A 67 1.12 20.17 -13.49
C VAL A 67 2.17 19.09 -13.44
N LYS A 68 2.82 18.84 -14.59
CA LYS A 68 3.90 17.87 -14.72
C LYS A 68 4.89 18.10 -13.58
N PRO A 69 5.09 17.14 -12.67
CA PRO A 69 6.05 17.30 -11.61
C PRO A 69 7.45 17.28 -12.25
N THR A 70 8.07 18.45 -12.37
CA THR A 70 9.48 18.62 -12.73
C THR A 70 10.33 18.26 -11.53
N ILE A 71 10.41 16.96 -11.22
CA ILE A 71 11.28 16.44 -10.17
C ILE A 71 12.72 16.45 -10.71
N PRO A 72 13.65 17.22 -10.12
CA PRO A 72 15.05 17.11 -10.48
C PRO A 72 15.54 15.71 -10.11
N LYS A 73 16.01 14.95 -11.11
CA LYS A 73 16.58 13.61 -10.91
C LYS A 73 17.92 13.77 -10.20
N GLY A 74 17.94 13.68 -8.87
CA GLY A 74 19.13 13.97 -8.08
C GLY A 74 19.33 13.06 -6.88
N VAL A 75 19.78 11.83 -7.13
CA VAL A 75 20.83 11.06 -6.42
C VAL A 75 20.99 9.73 -7.15
N SER A 76 22.20 9.16 -7.16
CA SER A 76 22.41 7.88 -7.84
C SER A 76 21.59 6.80 -7.12
N ARG A 77 20.71 6.11 -7.84
CA ARG A 77 19.82 5.04 -7.33
C ARG A 77 20.55 3.95 -6.52
N LYS A 78 21.87 3.84 -6.69
CA LYS A 78 22.75 2.93 -5.94
C LYS A 78 22.89 3.35 -4.48
N LEU A 79 23.07 4.63 -4.18
CA LEU A 79 23.23 5.13 -2.81
C LEU A 79 21.91 4.99 -2.03
N ASP A 80 20.78 5.35 -2.62
CA ASP A 80 19.46 5.17 -2.00
C ASP A 80 19.16 3.71 -1.69
N ARG A 81 19.56 2.80 -2.60
CA ARG A 81 19.42 1.36 -2.38
C ARG A 81 20.24 0.90 -1.18
N LEU A 82 21.47 1.37 -1.02
CA LEU A 82 22.30 1.02 0.13
C LEU A 82 21.75 1.60 1.43
N ALA A 83 21.28 2.86 1.41
CA ALA A 83 20.61 3.47 2.56
C ALA A 83 19.36 2.69 2.99
N TYR A 84 18.54 2.25 2.03
CA TYR A 84 17.38 1.40 2.28
C TYR A 84 17.74 0.03 2.88
N ILE A 85 18.81 -0.60 2.38
CA ILE A 85 19.29 -1.90 2.89
C ILE A 85 19.88 -1.75 4.30
N ALA A 86 20.56 -0.65 4.61
CA ALA A 86 21.11 -0.37 5.93
C ALA A 86 20.01 -0.03 6.97
N HIS A 87 18.88 0.52 6.52
CA HIS A 87 17.84 1.02 7.41
C HIS A 87 17.22 -0.11 8.29
N PRO A 88 17.13 0.07 9.63
CA PRO A 88 16.82 -1.00 10.56
C PRO A 88 15.41 -1.60 10.41
N LYS A 89 14.39 -0.80 10.02
CA LYS A 89 13.01 -1.26 9.85
C LYS A 89 12.70 -1.77 8.44
N LEU A 90 12.93 -0.91 7.46
CA LEU A 90 12.64 -1.11 6.04
C LEU A 90 13.56 -2.17 5.38
N GLY A 91 14.85 -2.22 5.75
CA GLY A 91 15.83 -3.10 5.12
C GLY A 91 15.85 -4.54 5.63
N ARG A 92 15.02 -4.93 6.62
CA ARG A 92 15.07 -6.26 7.25
C ARG A 92 14.91 -7.41 6.25
N ARG A 93 13.91 -7.31 5.35
CA ARG A 93 13.64 -8.34 4.34
C ARG A 93 14.76 -8.43 3.29
N ALA A 94 15.33 -7.29 2.92
CA ALA A 94 16.45 -7.23 1.97
C ALA A 94 17.70 -7.89 2.57
N ARG A 95 18.08 -7.53 3.80
CA ARG A 95 19.21 -8.16 4.51
C ARG A 95 19.00 -9.66 4.70
N ALA A 96 17.79 -10.09 5.08
CA ALA A 96 17.45 -11.51 5.20
C ALA A 96 17.55 -12.27 3.86
N ARG A 97 17.20 -11.64 2.73
CA ARG A 97 17.38 -12.22 1.39
C ARG A 97 18.86 -12.35 1.02
N ILE A 98 19.67 -11.33 1.30
CA ILE A 98 21.12 -11.34 1.06
C ILE A 98 21.77 -12.43 1.91
N ALA A 99 21.47 -12.50 3.21
CA ALA A 99 21.98 -13.54 4.10
C ALA A 99 21.60 -14.95 3.63
N ARG A 100 20.36 -15.14 3.14
CA ARG A 100 19.94 -16.42 2.54
C ARG A 100 20.69 -16.72 1.25
N GLY A 101 20.89 -15.76 0.36
CA GLY A 101 21.65 -15.97 -0.89
C GLY A 101 23.13 -16.28 -0.65
N LEU A 102 23.71 -15.75 0.42
CA LEU A 102 25.08 -16.03 0.82
C LEU A 102 25.23 -17.39 1.52
N ARG A 103 24.24 -17.81 2.31
CA ARG A 103 24.27 -19.09 3.06
C ARG A 103 23.77 -20.28 2.25
N LEU A 104 22.71 -20.11 1.46
CA LEU A 104 22.21 -21.14 0.56
C LEU A 104 23.00 -21.10 -0.74
N SER A 105 24.12 -21.83 -0.77
CA SER A 105 24.59 -22.38 -2.04
C SER A 105 23.50 -23.34 -2.54
N ARG A 106 22.68 -22.89 -3.49
CA ARG A 106 21.94 -23.84 -4.32
C ARG A 106 22.95 -24.39 -5.31
N PRO A 107 23.36 -25.66 -5.24
CA PRO A 107 23.84 -26.30 -6.46
C PRO A 107 22.68 -26.17 -7.45
N GLN A 108 22.89 -25.40 -8.52
CA GLN A 108 22.27 -25.84 -9.77
C GLN A 108 22.80 -27.26 -9.93
N THR A 109 21.93 -28.26 -9.81
CA THR A 109 22.22 -29.57 -10.35
C THR A 109 22.49 -29.34 -11.83
N LYS A 110 23.77 -29.12 -12.16
CA LYS A 110 24.30 -29.48 -13.47
C LYS A 110 24.36 -31.00 -13.47
N ALA A 111 23.19 -31.64 -13.48
CA ALA A 111 23.07 -32.84 -14.29
C ALA A 111 23.33 -32.34 -15.72
N LYS A 112 24.58 -32.47 -16.16
CA LYS A 112 24.84 -32.70 -17.57
C LYS A 112 24.17 -34.03 -17.93
N ALA A 113 22.87 -33.99 -18.10
CA ALA A 113 22.12 -34.97 -18.85
C ALA A 113 21.30 -34.12 -19.81
N LYS A 114 21.86 -33.95 -21.01
CA LYS A 114 21.07 -33.61 -22.20
C LYS A 114 20.04 -34.73 -22.32
N THR A 115 18.86 -34.55 -21.75
CA THR A 115 17.75 -35.47 -21.97
C THR A 115 16.44 -34.71 -22.09
N GLU A 116 16.27 -34.09 -23.25
CA GLU A 116 15.01 -34.12 -24.00
C GLU A 116 15.37 -34.40 -25.47
N PRO A 117 14.57 -35.12 -26.28
CA PRO A 117 13.62 -36.18 -25.98
C PRO A 117 13.92 -37.40 -26.88
N GLN A 118 14.63 -38.43 -26.41
CA GLN A 118 14.88 -39.65 -27.21
C GLN A 118 13.73 -40.67 -27.21
N ILE A 119 12.54 -40.29 -26.73
CA ILE A 119 11.35 -41.17 -26.79
C ILE A 119 10.85 -41.32 -28.25
N LYS A 120 11.12 -40.35 -29.14
CA LYS A 120 10.67 -40.43 -30.54
C LYS A 120 11.58 -41.27 -31.46
N GLY A 121 12.80 -41.59 -31.03
CA GLY A 121 13.79 -42.32 -31.85
C GLY A 121 13.81 -43.84 -31.61
N LYS A 122 13.69 -44.27 -30.35
CA LYS A 122 13.78 -45.70 -30.01
C LYS A 122 12.54 -46.52 -30.40
N VAL A 123 11.35 -45.91 -30.35
CA VAL A 123 10.11 -46.56 -30.84
C VAL A 123 10.17 -46.80 -32.35
N LYS A 124 10.72 -45.86 -33.15
CA LYS A 124 10.85 -46.03 -34.61
C LYS A 124 11.90 -47.06 -35.02
N ALA A 125 12.99 -47.19 -34.27
CA ALA A 125 14.03 -48.19 -34.53
C ALA A 125 13.55 -49.62 -34.18
N GLN A 126 12.78 -49.80 -33.11
CA GLN A 126 12.20 -51.10 -32.74
C GLN A 126 11.10 -51.56 -33.70
N ILE A 127 10.21 -50.65 -34.13
CA ILE A 127 9.15 -50.99 -35.09
C ILE A 127 9.74 -51.37 -36.47
N LYS A 128 10.79 -50.67 -36.95
CA LYS A 128 11.46 -51.05 -38.21
C LYS A 128 12.22 -52.38 -38.13
N ALA A 129 12.85 -52.68 -36.99
CA ALA A 129 13.54 -53.96 -36.79
C ALA A 129 12.56 -55.15 -36.72
N GLN A 130 11.39 -54.96 -36.10
CA GLN A 130 10.33 -55.99 -36.06
C GLN A 130 9.61 -56.16 -37.41
N ALA A 131 9.39 -55.07 -38.15
CA ALA A 131 8.81 -55.13 -39.50
C ALA A 131 9.73 -55.84 -40.50
N GLN A 132 11.05 -55.61 -40.45
CA GLN A 132 12.02 -56.31 -41.32
C GLN A 132 12.20 -57.79 -40.94
N ALA A 133 12.06 -58.14 -39.66
CA ALA A 133 12.10 -59.53 -39.20
C ALA A 133 10.86 -60.34 -39.64
N GLN A 134 9.70 -59.70 -39.76
CA GLN A 134 8.49 -60.35 -40.28
C GLN A 134 8.51 -60.50 -41.81
N ILE A 135 9.05 -59.51 -42.54
CA ILE A 135 9.18 -59.59 -44.01
C ILE A 135 10.16 -60.70 -44.43
N LYS A 136 11.26 -60.91 -43.68
CA LYS A 136 12.17 -62.05 -43.93
C LYS A 136 11.56 -63.40 -43.59
N ARG A 137 10.62 -63.48 -42.62
CA ARG A 137 9.88 -64.72 -42.32
C ARG A 137 8.84 -65.08 -43.39
N ALA A 138 8.24 -64.08 -44.04
CA ALA A 138 7.25 -64.29 -45.10
C ALA A 138 7.87 -64.64 -46.47
N GLN A 139 9.18 -64.48 -46.66
CA GLN A 139 9.90 -64.85 -47.90
C GLN A 139 10.49 -66.26 -47.87
N VAL A 140 10.44 -66.96 -46.73
CA VAL A 140 11.02 -68.32 -46.54
C VAL A 140 9.95 -69.43 -46.60
N LEU A 141 8.67 -69.09 -46.65
CA LEU A 141 7.57 -70.04 -46.85
C LEU A 141 6.96 -69.83 -48.23
N GLY A 142 7.46 -70.57 -49.22
CA GLY A 142 6.83 -70.71 -50.53
C GLY A 142 5.42 -71.32 -50.42
N PRO A 143 4.57 -71.14 -51.45
CA PRO A 143 3.14 -71.39 -51.37
C PRO A 143 2.80 -72.86 -51.08
N PRO A 144 1.72 -73.15 -50.31
CA PRO A 144 1.26 -74.52 -50.09
C PRO A 144 0.73 -75.08 -51.42
N SER A 145 1.38 -76.13 -51.92
CA SER A 145 0.92 -76.92 -53.05
C SER A 145 -0.39 -77.64 -52.71
N LEU A 146 -1.42 -77.38 -53.52
CA LEU A 146 -2.64 -78.17 -53.68
C LEU A 146 -2.30 -79.60 -54.12
N ALA A 147 -2.98 -80.61 -53.58
CA ALA A 147 -3.84 -81.51 -54.34
C ALA A 147 -4.12 -82.85 -53.64
N PHE A 148 -5.36 -83.29 -53.86
CA PHE A 148 -6.02 -84.59 -53.61
C PHE A 148 -6.42 -84.94 -52.18
#